data_AF-A0A6N6SG09-F1
#
_entry.id   AF-A0A6N6SG09-F1
#
_cell.length_a   1.000
_cell.length_b   1.000
_cell.length_c   1.000
_cell.angle_alpha   90.00
_cell.angle_beta   90.00
_cell.angle_gamma   90.00
#
_symmetry.space_group_name_H-M   'P 1'
#
loop_
_entity.id
_entity.type
_entity.pdbx_description
1 polymer ?
#
loop_
_entity_poly.entity_id
_entity_poly.type
_entity_poly.pdbx_seq_one_letter_code
_entity_poly.pdbx_strand_id
1 'polypeptide(L)'
;MQQTGSGPRRRGRGFEAASKLLKDRIRAAGESRGFAVSRLLTHWAEVVGEEIAAIARPVKISYGREGMGGTLTLLTTGSAAPLLQMQVPKIRERVNACYGYDAISRVSVTQTAPSGFADGQVAFAPAPRPA
;
A
#
# COMPACT_ATOMS: atom_id res chain seq x y z
N MET A 1 -29.08 14.62 61.24
CA MET A 1 -28.11 13.49 61.13
C MET A 1 -28.78 12.48 60.22
N GLN A 2 -28.28 12.16 59.02
CA GLN A 2 -27.26 11.14 58.80
C GLN A 2 -26.56 11.38 57.45
N GLN A 3 -25.22 11.31 57.46
CA GLN A 3 -24.33 11.44 56.31
C GLN A 3 -24.20 10.06 55.62
N THR A 4 -24.37 9.98 54.31
CA THR A 4 -23.94 8.82 53.51
C THR A 4 -22.61 9.17 52.84
N GLY A 5 -21.53 8.54 53.31
CA GLY A 5 -20.17 8.77 52.85
C GLY A 5 -19.96 8.29 51.42
N SER A 6 -19.52 9.20 50.54
CA SER A 6 -18.99 8.87 49.22
C SER A 6 -17.54 8.42 49.37
N GLY A 7 -17.30 7.10 49.41
CA GLY A 7 -15.95 6.52 49.43
C GLY A 7 -15.20 6.73 48.10
N PRO A 8 -13.85 6.81 48.12
CA PRO A 8 -13.06 7.11 46.93
C PRO A 8 -13.13 5.95 45.90
N ARG A 9 -13.59 6.27 44.68
CA ARG A 9 -13.52 5.37 43.53
C ARG A 9 -12.06 5.01 43.24
N ARG A 10 -11.61 3.83 43.70
CA ARG A 10 -10.34 3.24 43.27
C ARG A 10 -10.39 3.04 41.76
N ARG A 11 -9.73 3.91 41.00
CA ARG A 11 -9.43 3.69 39.57
C ARG A 11 -8.36 2.60 39.45
N GLY A 12 -8.76 1.36 39.63
CA GLY A 12 -7.95 0.21 39.30
C GLY A 12 -8.02 -0.03 37.80
N ARG A 13 -7.07 0.50 37.02
CA ARG A 13 -6.68 -0.23 35.82
C ARG A 13 -5.82 -1.39 36.32
N GLY A 14 -6.42 -2.57 36.44
CA GLY A 14 -5.70 -3.82 36.71
C GLY A 14 -4.81 -4.21 35.52
N PHE A 15 -4.33 -5.45 35.51
CA PHE A 15 -3.62 -6.03 34.36
C PHE A 15 -4.51 -5.98 33.11
N GLU A 16 -4.31 -4.98 32.27
CA GLU A 16 -4.99 -4.81 30.99
C GLU A 16 -4.14 -5.49 29.91
N ALA A 17 -4.77 -6.27 29.02
CA ALA A 17 -4.04 -6.95 27.96
C ALA A 17 -3.25 -5.93 27.12
N ALA A 18 -1.96 -6.19 26.86
CA ALA A 18 -1.11 -5.29 26.08
C ALA A 18 -1.71 -4.95 24.71
N SER A 19 -2.45 -5.89 24.11
CA SER A 19 -3.21 -5.71 22.87
C SER A 19 -4.25 -4.58 22.95
N LYS A 20 -4.84 -4.34 24.13
CA LYS A 20 -5.83 -3.30 24.36
C LYS A 20 -5.19 -1.90 24.50
N LEU A 21 -3.94 -1.83 24.99
CA LEU A 21 -3.13 -0.61 25.02
C LEU A 21 -2.63 -0.22 23.61
N LEU A 22 -2.40 -1.22 22.76
CA LEU A 22 -1.92 -1.02 21.38
C LEU A 22 -3.07 -0.76 20.39
N LYS A 23 -4.32 -1.07 20.74
CA LYS A 23 -5.47 -1.05 19.83
C LYS A 23 -5.67 0.31 19.15
N ASP A 24 -5.63 1.41 19.89
CA ASP A 24 -5.81 2.75 19.33
C ASP A 24 -4.64 3.17 18.44
N ARG A 25 -3.41 2.77 18.77
CA ARG A 25 -2.22 3.03 17.95
C ARG A 25 -2.25 2.22 16.65
N ILE A 26 -2.67 0.97 16.71
CA ILE A 26 -2.84 0.10 15.55
C ILE A 26 -3.96 0.64 14.64
N ARG A 27 -5.07 1.09 15.23
CA ARG A 27 -6.18 1.70 14.50
C ARG A 27 -5.75 2.99 13.79
N ALA A 28 -5.14 3.93 14.51
CA ALA A 28 -4.65 5.18 13.92
C ALA A 28 -3.61 4.93 12.82
N ALA A 29 -2.67 4.00 13.03
CA ALA A 29 -1.70 3.62 12.01
C ALA A 29 -2.36 2.94 10.80
N GLY A 30 -3.41 2.14 11.02
CA GLY A 30 -4.20 1.50 9.96
C GLY A 30 -4.98 2.51 9.12
N GLU A 31 -5.60 3.51 9.76
CA GLU A 31 -6.31 4.61 9.11
C GLU A 31 -5.35 5.47 8.29
N SER A 32 -4.19 5.86 8.85
CA SER A 32 -3.14 6.59 8.13
C SER A 32 -2.59 5.79 6.94
N ARG A 33 -2.40 4.47 7.09
CA ARG A 33 -1.99 3.59 6.00
C ARG A 33 -3.03 3.58 4.87
N GLY A 34 -4.32 3.40 5.20
CA GLY A 34 -5.39 3.40 4.20
C GLY A 34 -5.48 4.72 3.44
N PHE A 35 -5.28 5.85 4.14
CA PHE A 35 -5.24 7.17 3.53
C PHE A 35 -4.03 7.34 2.60
N ALA A 36 -2.84 6.92 3.02
CA ALA A 36 -1.63 6.99 2.20
C ALA A 36 -1.71 6.11 0.94
N VAL A 37 -2.30 4.91 1.04
CA VAL A 37 -2.59 4.06 -0.13
C VAL A 37 -3.53 4.78 -1.09
N SER A 38 -4.61 5.38 -0.57
CA SER A 38 -5.58 6.10 -1.40
C SER A 38 -4.93 7.27 -2.12
N ARG A 39 -4.14 8.09 -1.41
CA ARG A 39 -3.40 9.21 -1.98
C ARG A 39 -2.39 8.78 -3.04
N LEU A 40 -1.70 7.67 -2.81
CA LEU A 40 -0.75 7.13 -3.78
C LEU A 40 -1.42 6.73 -5.10
N LEU A 41 -2.65 6.21 -5.03
CA LEU A 41 -3.42 5.81 -6.20
C LEU A 41 -4.01 7.01 -6.95
N THR A 42 -4.53 8.01 -6.24
CA THR A 42 -5.17 9.18 -6.85
C THR A 42 -4.17 10.26 -7.31
N HIS A 43 -3.01 10.35 -6.68
CA HIS A 43 -2.00 11.40 -6.92
C HIS A 43 -0.61 10.81 -7.24
N TRP A 44 -0.56 9.70 -7.97
CA TRP A 44 0.70 9.01 -8.27
C TRP A 44 1.75 9.94 -8.89
N ALA A 45 1.37 10.72 -9.91
CA ALA A 45 2.27 11.65 -10.58
C ALA A 45 2.83 12.73 -9.65
N GLU A 46 2.03 13.22 -8.69
CA GLU A 46 2.50 14.18 -7.69
C GLU A 46 3.51 13.54 -6.72
N VAL A 47 3.33 12.26 -6.38
CA VAL A 47 4.22 11.55 -5.46
C VAL A 47 5.55 11.20 -6.12
N VAL A 48 5.52 10.57 -7.30
CA VAL A 48 6.75 10.07 -7.95
C VAL A 48 7.29 10.96 -9.06
N GLY A 49 6.58 12.00 -9.45
CA GLY A 49 6.91 12.88 -10.57
C GLY A 49 6.42 12.34 -11.92
N GLU A 50 6.17 13.27 -12.85
CA GLU A 50 5.63 13.02 -14.20
C GLU A 50 6.43 11.98 -15.00
N GLU A 51 7.76 12.06 -14.97
CA GLU A 51 8.63 11.16 -15.73
C GLU A 51 8.46 9.68 -15.32
N ILE A 52 8.34 9.42 -14.02
CA ILE A 52 8.15 8.06 -13.49
C ILE A 52 6.69 7.63 -13.71
N ALA A 53 5.73 8.53 -13.51
CA ALA A 53 4.32 8.24 -13.71
C ALA A 53 3.94 7.95 -15.17
N ALA A 54 4.69 8.50 -16.13
CA ALA A 54 4.53 8.22 -17.54
C ALA A 54 4.87 6.76 -17.90
N ILE A 55 5.84 6.16 -17.20
CA ILE A 55 6.37 4.82 -17.53
C ILE A 55 5.98 3.74 -16.51
N ALA A 56 5.46 4.10 -15.35
CA ALA A 56 5.17 3.18 -14.27
C ALA A 56 3.89 3.55 -13.51
N ARG A 57 3.14 2.53 -13.08
CA ARG A 57 1.91 2.70 -12.28
C ARG A 57 1.90 1.73 -11.10
N PRO A 58 1.37 2.14 -9.93
CA PRO A 58 1.26 1.26 -8.78
C PRO A 58 0.17 0.23 -9.01
N VAL A 59 0.46 -1.06 -8.74
CA VAL A 59 -0.50 -2.16 -8.88
C VAL A 59 -1.02 -2.62 -7.54
N LYS A 60 -0.10 -2.85 -6.60
CA LYS A 60 -0.44 -3.36 -5.27
C LYS A 60 0.62 -2.98 -4.26
N ILE A 61 0.21 -2.95 -3.01
CA ILE A 61 1.11 -2.93 -1.86
C ILE A 61 0.79 -4.14 -1.00
N SER A 62 1.78 -4.99 -0.76
CA SER A 62 1.64 -6.17 0.08
C SER A 62 2.42 -5.97 1.37
N TYR A 63 1.76 -6.15 2.51
CA TYR A 63 2.40 -6.06 3.83
C TYR A 63 2.59 -7.47 4.40
N GLY A 64 3.82 -7.78 4.81
CA GLY A 64 4.12 -9.03 5.49
C GLY A 64 3.51 -9.09 6.90
N ARG A 65 3.25 -10.30 7.41
CA ARG A 65 2.68 -10.51 8.75
C ARG A 65 3.62 -10.07 9.88
N GLU A 66 4.93 -10.03 9.61
CA GLU A 66 5.98 -9.79 10.62
C GLU A 66 6.45 -8.32 10.70
N GLY A 67 5.78 -7.38 10.03
CA GLY A 67 5.99 -5.94 10.28
C GLY A 67 7.22 -5.29 9.64
N MET A 68 8.04 -6.00 8.86
CA MET A 68 9.21 -5.44 8.13
C MET A 68 8.85 -4.60 6.88
N GLY A 69 7.86 -3.71 7.00
CA GLY A 69 7.43 -2.84 5.90
C GLY A 69 6.70 -3.58 4.78
N GLY A 70 6.17 -2.80 3.83
CA GLY A 70 5.43 -3.28 2.67
C GLY A 70 6.31 -3.41 1.43
N THR A 71 5.85 -4.24 0.49
CA THR A 71 6.37 -4.29 -0.87
C THR A 71 5.43 -3.56 -1.81
N LEU A 72 5.91 -2.51 -2.47
CA LEU A 72 5.20 -1.81 -3.56
C LEU A 72 5.51 -2.52 -4.88
N THR A 73 4.49 -2.94 -5.60
CA THR A 73 4.63 -3.48 -6.95
C THR A 73 4.24 -2.43 -7.99
N LEU A 74 5.15 -2.15 -8.91
CA LEU A 74 4.96 -1.24 -10.04
C LEU A 74 4.86 -2.02 -11.35
N LEU A 75 3.83 -1.70 -12.14
CA LEU A 75 3.72 -2.13 -13.52
C LEU A 75 4.40 -1.09 -14.42
N THR A 76 5.23 -1.54 -15.34
CA THR A 76 5.90 -0.70 -16.34
C THR A 76 5.80 -1.34 -17.71
N THR A 77 5.99 -0.55 -18.76
CA THR A 77 6.14 -1.07 -20.13
C THR A 77 7.51 -1.72 -20.28
N GLY A 78 7.59 -2.84 -21.04
CA GLY A 78 8.79 -3.69 -21.04
C GLY A 78 10.10 -2.98 -21.36
N SER A 79 10.08 -1.99 -22.26
CA SER A 79 11.24 -1.20 -22.66
C SER A 79 11.77 -0.26 -21.56
N ALA A 80 10.94 0.13 -20.58
CA ALA A 80 11.30 1.07 -19.52
C ALA A 80 11.78 0.39 -18.23
N ALA A 81 11.68 -0.94 -18.12
CA ALA A 81 11.97 -1.66 -16.88
C ALA A 81 13.40 -1.47 -16.32
N PRO A 82 14.48 -1.45 -17.14
CA PRO A 82 15.83 -1.21 -16.63
C PRO A 82 16.00 0.21 -16.06
N LEU A 83 15.41 1.21 -16.73
CA LEU A 83 15.42 2.60 -16.26
C LEU A 83 14.69 2.71 -14.92
N LEU A 84 13.51 2.08 -14.81
CA LEU A 84 12.73 2.11 -13.59
C LEU A 84 13.42 1.38 -12.42
N GLN A 85 14.11 0.27 -12.68
CA GLN A 85 14.92 -0.45 -11.70
C GLN A 85 15.98 0.44 -11.06
N MET A 86 16.68 1.26 -11.84
CA MET A 86 17.67 2.22 -11.31
C MET A 86 17.04 3.30 -10.44
N GLN A 87 15.78 3.67 -10.73
CA GLN A 87 15.04 4.69 -9.98
C GLN A 87 14.36 4.13 -8.72
N VAL A 88 14.41 2.81 -8.47
CA VAL A 88 13.77 2.17 -7.29
C VAL A 88 14.08 2.85 -5.97
N PRO A 89 15.35 3.22 -5.63
CA PRO A 89 15.64 3.89 -4.36
C PRO A 89 14.91 5.22 -4.22
N LYS A 90 14.91 6.03 -5.29
CA LYS A 90 14.22 7.33 -5.35
C LYS A 90 12.71 7.18 -5.26
N ILE A 91 12.14 6.19 -5.95
CA ILE A 91 10.72 5.86 -5.85
C ILE A 91 10.35 5.50 -4.42
N ARG A 92 11.12 4.62 -3.78
CA ARG A 92 10.87 4.20 -2.39
C ARG A 92 10.88 5.39 -1.44
N GLU A 93 11.87 6.26 -1.56
CA GLU A 93 11.98 7.48 -0.74
C GLU A 93 10.76 8.38 -0.91
N ARG A 94 10.37 8.68 -2.16
CA ARG A 94 9.20 9.52 -2.46
C ARG A 94 7.90 8.91 -1.94
N VAL A 95 7.73 7.61 -2.08
CA VAL A 95 6.56 6.90 -1.57
C VAL A 95 6.54 6.94 -0.04
N ASN A 96 7.66 6.67 0.64
CA ASN A 96 7.72 6.72 2.11
C ASN A 96 7.54 8.15 2.65
N ALA A 97 7.97 9.18 1.91
CA ALA A 97 7.67 10.56 2.24
C ALA A 97 6.15 10.84 2.21
N CYS A 98 5.41 10.25 1.27
CA CYS A 98 3.94 10.32 1.24
C CYS A 98 3.30 9.61 2.46
N TYR A 99 3.90 8.53 2.96
CA TYR A 99 3.46 7.87 4.20
C TYR A 99 3.85 8.65 5.46
N GLY A 100 4.93 9.43 5.43
CA GLY A 100 5.52 10.09 6.60
C GLY A 100 6.33 9.16 7.50
N TYR A 101 6.60 7.92 7.07
CA TYR A 101 7.42 6.91 7.75
C TYR A 101 7.89 5.83 6.75
N ASP A 102 8.80 4.94 7.16
CA ASP A 102 9.32 3.87 6.29
C ASP A 102 8.29 2.73 6.12
N ALA A 103 7.24 3.00 5.36
CA ALA A 103 6.12 2.09 5.12
C ALA A 103 6.45 1.00 4.08
N ILE A 104 7.32 1.32 3.13
CA ILE A 104 7.75 0.47 2.02
C ILE A 104 9.23 0.14 2.19
N SER A 105 9.51 -1.14 2.38
CA SER A 105 10.87 -1.68 2.49
C SER A 105 11.41 -2.13 1.13
N ARG A 106 10.53 -2.52 0.21
CA ARG A 106 10.91 -3.03 -1.12
C ARG A 106 10.01 -2.50 -2.22
N VAL A 107 10.60 -2.18 -3.38
CA VAL A 107 9.86 -1.94 -4.62
C VAL A 107 10.17 -3.08 -5.58
N SER A 108 9.13 -3.64 -6.19
CA SER A 108 9.22 -4.69 -7.20
C SER A 108 8.65 -4.17 -8.50
N VAL A 109 9.43 -4.27 -9.57
CA VAL A 109 9.02 -3.88 -10.91
C VAL A 109 8.55 -5.12 -11.67
N THR A 110 7.35 -5.05 -12.26
CA THR A 110 6.80 -6.09 -13.14
C THR A 110 6.44 -5.48 -14.49
N GLN A 111 6.58 -6.28 -15.55
CA GLN A 111 6.20 -5.91 -16.92
C GLN A 111 4.85 -6.53 -17.31
N THR A 112 4.39 -7.50 -16.53
CA THR A 112 3.11 -8.17 -16.72
C THR A 112 2.21 -7.78 -15.55
N ALA A 113 1.00 -7.29 -15.85
CA ALA A 113 -0.02 -7.14 -14.83
C ALA A 113 -0.29 -8.52 -14.18
N PRO A 114 -0.69 -8.60 -12.90
CA PRO A 114 -1.05 -9.88 -12.27
C PRO A 114 -2.14 -10.66 -13.03
N SER A 115 -2.86 -10.00 -13.95
CA SER A 115 -3.73 -10.57 -14.98
C SER A 115 -2.98 -10.86 -16.30
N GLY A 116 -1.93 -11.69 -16.27
CA GLY A 116 -1.26 -12.15 -17.49
C GLY A 116 -2.23 -12.90 -18.43
N PHE A 117 -2.12 -12.66 -19.73
CA PHE A 117 -2.89 -13.25 -20.85
C PHE A 117 -4.41 -13.00 -20.90
N ALA A 118 -5.00 -12.21 -20.00
CA ALA A 118 -6.46 -11.98 -20.01
C ALA A 118 -6.95 -11.00 -21.09
N ASP A 119 -6.07 -10.21 -21.70
CA ASP A 119 -6.41 -9.29 -22.82
C ASP A 119 -5.86 -9.82 -24.17
N GLY A 120 -5.78 -11.14 -24.30
CA GLY A 120 -5.29 -11.84 -25.48
C GLY A 120 -6.28 -12.88 -25.99
N GLN A 121 -7.59 -12.64 -25.88
CA GLN A 121 -8.57 -13.35 -26.71
C GLN A 121 -8.44 -12.79 -28.14
N VAL A 122 -7.36 -13.15 -28.84
CA VAL A 122 -7.44 -13.25 -30.29
C VAL A 122 -8.47 -14.33 -30.55
N ALA A 123 -9.73 -13.92 -30.75
CA ALA A 123 -10.74 -14.78 -31.31
C ALA A 123 -10.20 -15.21 -32.67
N PHE A 124 -9.61 -16.41 -32.74
CA PHE A 124 -9.38 -17.10 -34.00
C PHE A 124 -10.76 -17.44 -34.56
N ALA A 125 -11.40 -16.45 -35.17
CA ALA A 125 -12.64 -16.65 -35.89
C ALA A 125 -12.32 -17.59 -37.08
N PRO A 126 -13.03 -18.71 -37.23
CA PRO A 126 -12.84 -19.59 -38.38
C PRO A 126 -13.17 -18.83 -39.67
N ALA A 127 -12.38 -19.08 -40.72
CA ALA A 127 -12.52 -18.41 -42.01
C ALA A 127 -13.96 -18.55 -42.56
N PRO A 128 -14.54 -17.48 -43.13
CA PRO A 128 -15.86 -17.54 -43.73
C PRO A 128 -15.86 -18.55 -44.88
N ARG A 129 -16.90 -19.41 -44.92
CA ARG A 129 -17.06 -20.40 -45.98
C ARG A 129 -17.28 -19.69 -47.33
N PRO A 130 -16.58 -20.08 -48.40
CA PRO A 130 -16.82 -19.56 -49.73
C PRO A 130 -18.21 -19.98 -50.24
N ALA A 131 -18.82 -19.08 -51.01
CA ALA A 131 -20.14 -19.25 -51.64
C ALA A 131 -20.08 -20.21 -52.85
#